data_AF-A0A1T4Q6D3-F1
#
_entry.id   AF-A0A1T4Q6D3-F1
#
_cell.length_a   1.000
_cell.length_b   1.000
_cell.length_c   1.000
_cell.angle_alpha   90.00
_cell.angle_beta   90.00
_cell.angle_gamma   90.00
#
_symmetry.space_group_name_H-M   'P 1'
#
loop_
_entity.id
_entity.type
_entity.pdbx_description
1 polymer ?
#
loop_
_entity_poly.entity_id
_entity_poly.type
_entity_poly.pdbx_seq_one_letter_code
_entity_poly.pdbx_strand_id
1 'polypeptide(L)' 'MKTFKGFKKDMTCRDFQYEVGKEYKTEKAVACETGFHACEYPLDCFDYYSPNDSVYCEVEQDGEISRHSDDSKIASTK' A
#
# COMPACT_ATOMS: atom_id res chain seq x y z
N MET A 1 -0.40 -11.43 4.06
CA MET A 1 -1.34 -11.47 2.90
C MET A 1 -0.70 -10.76 1.73
N LYS A 2 -0.64 -11.38 0.54
CA LYS A 2 -0.03 -10.75 -0.65
C LYS A 2 -0.98 -9.72 -1.26
N THR A 3 -0.46 -8.53 -1.53
CA THR A 3 -1.18 -7.39 -2.15
C THR A 3 -0.23 -6.57 -3.00
N PHE A 4 -0.72 -5.49 -3.61
CA PHE A 4 0.03 -4.64 -4.50
C PHE A 4 0.02 -3.20 -4.01
N LYS A 5 1.17 -2.53 -4.13
CA LYS A 5 1.31 -1.13 -3.72
C LYS A 5 2.01 -0.33 -4.80
N GLY A 6 1.43 0.83 -5.13
CA GLY A 6 2.06 1.87 -5.92
C GLY A 6 2.95 2.80 -5.09
N PHE A 7 4.04 3.24 -5.70
CA PHE A 7 5.00 4.19 -5.16
C PHE A 7 5.42 5.16 -6.26
N LYS A 8 6.00 6.31 -5.90
CA LYS A 8 6.78 7.10 -6.85
C LYS A 8 8.04 6.31 -7.27
N LYS A 9 8.65 6.69 -8.40
CA LYS A 9 9.88 6.05 -8.94
C LYS A 9 11.05 5.95 -7.96
N ASP A 10 11.10 6.82 -6.97
CA ASP A 10 12.10 6.82 -5.90
C ASP A 10 11.74 5.93 -4.69
N MET A 11 10.69 5.09 -4.81
CA MET A 11 10.15 4.24 -3.74
C MET A 11 9.52 4.99 -2.56
N THR A 12 9.17 6.27 -2.74
CA THR A 12 8.40 7.03 -1.74
C THR A 12 6.89 6.81 -1.88
N CYS A 13 6.19 6.80 -0.75
CA CYS A 13 4.74 6.93 -0.70
C CYS A 13 4.39 8.00 0.34
N ARG A 14 3.81 9.12 -0.11
CA ARG A 14 3.68 10.36 0.67
C ARG A 14 5.05 10.80 1.21
N ASP A 15 5.20 10.90 2.53
CA ASP A 15 6.41 11.36 3.22
C ASP A 15 7.27 10.21 3.78
N PHE A 16 6.97 8.97 3.38
CA PHE A 16 7.68 7.79 3.85
C PHE A 16 8.46 7.12 2.72
N GLN A 17 9.75 6.85 2.97
CA GLN A 17 10.64 6.13 2.06
C GLN A 17 10.57 4.63 2.34
N TYR A 18 10.28 3.85 1.30
CA TYR A 18 10.31 2.38 1.38
C TYR A 18 11.59 1.83 0.74
N GLU A 19 11.90 0.61 1.12
CA GLU A 19 13.04 -0.16 0.61
C GLU A 19 12.59 -1.61 0.41
N VAL A 20 13.02 -2.22 -0.69
CA VAL A 20 12.73 -3.63 -0.98
C VAL A 20 13.40 -4.53 0.06
N GLY A 21 12.64 -5.48 0.59
CA GLY A 21 13.12 -6.44 1.60
C GLY A 21 13.12 -5.91 3.04
N LYS A 22 12.58 -4.71 3.28
CA LYS A 22 12.34 -4.19 4.64
C LYS A 22 10.91 -4.43 5.08
N GLU A 23 10.74 -4.50 6.39
CA GLU A 23 9.44 -4.54 7.07
C GLU A 23 9.21 -3.25 7.85
N TYR A 24 7.96 -2.83 7.94
CA TYR A 24 7.56 -1.61 8.63
C TYR A 24 6.39 -1.90 9.55
N LYS A 25 6.18 -1.04 10.56
CA LYS A 25 5.06 -1.16 11.49
C LYS A 25 4.43 0.21 11.76
N THR A 26 3.13 0.22 12.00
CA THR A 26 2.38 1.37 12.49
C THR A 26 1.44 0.94 13.62
N GLU A 27 0.89 1.91 14.35
CA GLU A 27 0.03 1.64 15.51
C GLU A 27 -1.40 1.25 15.13
N LYS A 28 -1.93 1.76 14.00
CA LYS A 28 -3.33 1.59 13.60
C LYS A 28 -3.47 1.47 12.09
N ALA A 29 -4.45 0.68 11.66
CA ALA A 29 -4.86 0.58 10.25
C ALA A 29 -6.34 0.95 10.10
N VAL A 30 -6.64 1.93 9.25
CA VAL A 30 -7.99 2.28 8.81
C VAL A 30 -7.88 2.67 7.34
N ALA A 31 -8.51 1.88 6.46
CA ALA A 31 -8.48 2.14 5.02
C ALA A 31 -8.95 3.58 4.72
N CYS A 32 -8.23 4.26 3.83
CA CYS A 32 -8.39 5.68 3.46
C CYS A 32 -7.88 6.70 4.48
N GLU A 33 -7.62 6.31 5.74
CA GLU A 33 -7.16 7.23 6.79
C GLU A 33 -5.70 6.99 7.18
N THR A 34 -5.37 5.80 7.71
CA THR A 34 -4.06 5.52 8.33
C THR A 34 -3.60 4.08 8.12
N GLY A 35 -2.29 3.88 8.23
CA GLY A 35 -1.61 2.60 8.03
C GLY A 35 -1.06 2.38 6.64
N PHE A 36 -0.53 1.18 6.41
CA PHE A 36 0.14 0.84 5.16
C PHE A 36 -0.89 0.43 4.12
N HIS A 37 -1.19 1.38 3.23
CA HIS A 37 -2.18 1.19 2.19
C HIS A 37 -1.65 0.38 1.01
N ALA A 38 -2.46 -0.57 0.55
CA ALA A 38 -2.24 -1.39 -0.64
C ALA A 38 -3.59 -1.72 -1.31
N CYS A 39 -3.54 -2.36 -2.47
CA CYS A 39 -4.70 -2.89 -3.18
C CYS A 39 -4.60 -4.42 -3.28
N GLU A 40 -5.71 -5.13 -3.08
CA GLU A 40 -5.74 -6.58 -3.30
C GLU A 40 -5.62 -6.92 -4.80
N TYR A 41 -6.07 -6.03 -5.69
CA TYR A 41 -5.89 -6.16 -7.13
C TYR A 41 -4.85 -5.18 -7.69
N PRO A 42 -3.94 -5.62 -8.58
CA PRO A 42 -2.80 -4.81 -9.00
C PRO A 42 -3.19 -3.59 -9.86
N LEU A 43 -4.21 -3.73 -10.71
CA LEU A 43 -4.62 -2.62 -11.60
C LEU A 43 -5.30 -1.48 -10.84
N ASP A 44 -5.92 -1.78 -9.69
CA ASP A 44 -6.54 -0.77 -8.83
C ASP A 44 -5.49 0.20 -8.23
N CYS A 45 -4.20 -0.17 -8.23
CA CYS A 45 -3.13 0.78 -7.89
C CYS A 45 -3.07 1.96 -8.86
N PHE A 46 -3.57 1.83 -10.09
CA PHE A 46 -3.53 2.88 -11.11
C PHE A 46 -4.45 4.07 -10.78
N ASP A 47 -5.48 3.83 -9.97
CA ASP A 47 -6.38 4.88 -9.47
C ASP A 47 -5.67 5.80 -8.46
N TYR A 48 -4.57 5.33 -7.84
CA TYR A 48 -3.82 6.05 -6.80
C TYR A 48 -2.45 6.54 -7.27
N TYR A 49 -1.83 5.83 -8.21
CA TYR A 49 -0.48 6.08 -8.71
C TYR A 49 -0.48 5.91 -10.22
N SER A 50 -0.12 6.96 -10.96
CA SER A 50 -0.17 6.96 -12.43
C SER A 50 0.94 6.07 -13.02
N PRO A 51 0.64 5.19 -14.01
CA PRO A 51 1.64 4.29 -14.58
C PRO A 51 2.85 4.97 -15.24
N ASN A 52 2.74 6.24 -15.62
CA ASN A 52 3.83 6.97 -16.29
C ASN A 52 4.93 7.47 -15.33
N ASP A 53 4.62 7.65 -14.05
CA ASP A 53 5.49 8.27 -13.04
C ASP A 53 5.70 7.41 -11.80
N SER A 54 5.07 6.24 -11.75
CA SER A 54 5.03 5.37 -10.58
C SER A 54 5.65 3.99 -10.84
N VAL A 55 5.98 3.29 -9.76
CA VAL A 55 6.40 1.89 -9.75
C VAL A 55 5.48 1.09 -8.83
N TYR A 56 5.34 -0.20 -9.09
CA TYR A 56 4.42 -1.07 -8.35
C TYR A 56 5.18 -2.29 -7.83
N CYS A 57 4.87 -2.69 -6.60
CA CYS A 57 5.47 -3.87 -5.98
C CYS A 57 4.40 -4.79 -5.41
N GLU A 58 4.67 -6.09 -5.46
CA GLU A 58 4.02 -7.03 -4.56
C GLU A 58 4.54 -6.78 -3.14
N VAL A 59 3.62 -6.70 -2.17
CA VAL A 59 3.92 -6.48 -0.76
C VAL A 59 3.17 -7.48 0.11
N GLU A 60 3.74 -7.80 1.26
CA GLU A 60 3.10 -8.65 2.25
C GLU A 60 2.53 -7.80 3.38
N GLN A 61 1.23 -7.90 3.60
CA GLN A 61 0.48 -7.18 4.64
C GLN A 61 0.17 -8.12 5.80
N ASP A 62 0.41 -7.68 7.03
CA ASP A 62 0.25 -8.44 8.27
C ASP A 62 -0.29 -7.55 9.40
N GLY A 63 -0.55 -8.14 10.57
CA GLY A 63 -1.14 -7.43 11.71
C GLY A 63 -2.64 -7.18 11.54
N GLU A 64 -3.10 -6.02 11.97
CA GLU A 64 -4.50 -5.62 11.79
C GLU A 64 -4.73 -5.20 10.35
N ILE A 65 -5.79 -5.72 9.72
CA ILE A 65 -6.14 -5.41 8.33
C ILE A 65 -7.51 -4.72 8.31
N SER A 66 -7.54 -3.49 7.82
CA SER A 66 -8.76 -2.75 7.52
C SER A 66 -9.01 -2.78 6.01
N ARG A 67 -10.20 -3.22 5.61
CA ARG A 67 -10.64 -3.22 4.20
C ARG A 67 -11.61 -2.09 3.97
N HIS A 68 -11.51 -1.46 2.81
CA HIS A 68 -12.53 -0.54 2.33
C HIS A 68 -13.70 -1.33 1.72
N SER A 69 -14.93 -0.80 1.77
CA SER A 69 -16.13 -1.53 1.32
C SER A 69 -16.35 -1.47 -0.18
N ASP A 70 -15.84 -0.43 -0.84
CA ASP A 70 -16.25 -0.06 -2.20
C ASP A 70 -15.19 -0.37 -3.26
N ASP A 71 -13.95 -0.66 -2.85
CA ASP A 71 -12.82 -0.98 -3.73
C ASP A 71 -11.91 -2.03 -3.08
N SER A 72 -10.84 -2.45 -3.78
CA SER A 72 -9.88 -3.42 -3.24
C SER A 72 -8.85 -2.82 -2.29
N LYS A 73 -9.04 -1.57 -1.86
CA LYS A 73 -8.08 -0.89 -0.98
C LYS A 73 -8.13 -1.49 0.41
N ILE A 74 -6.94 -1.70 0.96
CA ILE A 74 -6.76 -2.09 2.34
C ILE A 74 -5.74 -1.19 3.03
N ALA A 75 -5.71 -1.25 4.35
CA ALA A 75 -4.61 -0.76 5.18
C ALA A 75 -4.21 -1.86 6.17
N SER A 76 -2.91 -1.97 6.47
CA SER A 76 -2.39 -2.87 7.51
C SER A 76 -1.52 -2.14 8.54
N THR A 77 -1.30 -2.80 9.68
CA THR A 77 -0.34 -2.33 10.69
C THR A 77 1.08 -2.85 10.48
N LYS A 78 1.27 -3.84 9.61
CA LYS A 78 2.56 -4.41 9.23
C LYS A 78 2.60 -4.77 7.75
#